data_AF-A0A2E2A4A7-F1
#
_entry.id   AF-A0A2E2A4A7-F1
#
_cell.length_a   1.000
_cell.length_b   1.000
_cell.length_c   1.000
_cell.angle_alpha   90.00
_cell.angle_beta   90.00
_cell.angle_gamma   90.00
#
_symmetry.space_group_name_H-M   'P 1'
#
loop_
_entity.id
_entity.type
_entity.pdbx_description
1 polymer ?
#
loop_
_entity_poly.entity_id
_entity_poly.type
_entity_poly.pdbx_seq_one_letter_code
_entity_poly.pdbx_strand_id
1 'polypeptide(L)'
;MNLDFFIKQVEKGNIPDFLVKAGIRNLCSERLKWAKKEGADGIKKHNLEWVEKLKNSPIALVPEKANEQHYEVPPEFFVKSLGENLKYSCGYWESGAQNLDESEIHMLDMYLKRAEFKDGMDILELGCGWGSLT
;
A
#
# COMPACT_ATOMS: atom_id res chain seq x y z
N MET A 1 14.22 -26.06 3.18
CA MET A 1 12.75 -25.87 3.05
C MET A 1 12.50 -24.65 2.17
N ASN A 2 11.58 -24.74 1.20
CA ASN A 2 11.28 -23.67 0.24
C ASN A 2 10.33 -22.62 0.87
N LEU A 3 10.48 -21.35 0.52
CA LEU A 3 9.58 -20.25 0.88
C LEU A 3 8.11 -20.59 0.57
N ASP A 4 7.85 -21.25 -0.57
CA ASP A 4 6.51 -21.67 -0.99
C ASP A 4 5.82 -22.60 0.03
N PHE A 5 6.61 -23.43 0.72
CA PHE A 5 6.06 -24.30 1.76
C PHE A 5 5.57 -23.46 2.95
N PHE A 6 6.36 -22.48 3.38
CA PHE A 6 5.99 -21.62 4.51
C PHE A 6 4.78 -20.75 4.17
N ILE A 7 4.72 -20.18 2.96
CA ILE A 7 3.56 -19.41 2.48
C ILE A 7 2.28 -20.27 2.60
N LYS A 8 2.31 -21.50 2.09
CA LYS A 8 1.17 -22.43 2.20
C LYS A 8 0.78 -22.78 3.64
N GLN A 9 1.73 -22.79 4.58
CA GLN A 9 1.39 -23.01 6.00
C GLN A 9 0.77 -21.76 6.64
N VAL A 10 1.21 -20.56 6.23
CA VAL A 10 0.61 -19.29 6.68
C VAL A 10 -0.82 -19.16 6.17
N GLU A 11 -1.07 -19.45 4.89
CA GLU A 11 -2.42 -19.45 4.29
C GLU A 11 -3.40 -20.38 5.01
N LYS A 12 -2.91 -21.50 5.56
CA LYS A 12 -3.70 -22.46 6.34
C LYS A 12 -3.89 -22.06 7.80
N GLY A 13 -3.27 -20.98 8.26
CA GLY A 13 -3.29 -20.57 9.67
C GLY A 13 -2.45 -21.46 10.60
N ASN A 14 -1.53 -22.27 10.05
CA ASN A 14 -0.71 -23.21 10.84
C ASN A 14 0.51 -22.55 11.50
N ILE A 15 0.80 -21.29 11.17
CA ILE A 15 1.98 -20.57 11.65
C ILE A 15 1.55 -19.43 12.59
N PRO A 16 2.01 -19.43 13.86
CA PRO A 16 1.75 -18.32 14.77
C PRO A 16 2.23 -16.96 14.25
N ASP A 17 1.46 -15.90 14.52
CA ASP A 17 1.74 -14.52 14.09
C ASP A 17 3.17 -14.03 14.34
N PHE A 18 3.76 -14.37 15.50
CA PHE A 18 5.10 -13.93 15.83
C PHE A 18 6.16 -14.52 14.89
N LEU A 19 5.94 -15.74 14.38
CA LEU A 19 6.79 -16.38 13.36
C LEU A 19 6.55 -15.79 11.98
N VAL A 20 5.29 -15.49 11.63
CA VAL A 20 4.95 -14.78 10.38
C VAL A 20 5.67 -13.43 10.35
N LYS A 21 5.55 -12.64 11.43
CA LYS A 21 6.23 -11.35 11.59
C LYS A 21 7.75 -11.50 11.55
N ALA A 22 8.33 -12.55 12.13
CA ALA A 22 9.77 -12.80 12.03
C ALA A 22 10.22 -13.08 10.59
N GLY A 23 9.46 -13.88 9.84
CA GLY A 23 9.71 -14.15 8.42
C GLY A 23 9.65 -12.88 7.57
N ILE A 24 8.61 -12.06 7.75
CA ILE A 24 8.46 -10.76 7.07
C ILE A 24 9.67 -9.86 7.36
N ARG A 25 10.04 -9.69 8.63
CA ARG A 25 11.21 -8.88 9.01
C ARG A 25 12.50 -9.38 8.37
N ASN A 26 12.68 -10.71 8.26
CA ASN A 26 13.85 -11.27 7.58
C ASN A 26 13.87 -10.90 6.09
N LEU A 27 12.76 -11.06 5.38
CA LEU A 27 12.66 -10.68 3.95
C LEU A 27 12.90 -9.18 3.74
N CYS A 28 12.34 -8.33 4.60
CA CYS A 28 12.62 -6.89 4.59
C CYS A 28 14.10 -6.61 4.89
N SER A 29 14.71 -7.33 5.84
CA SER A 29 16.13 -7.19 6.18
C SER A 29 17.04 -7.53 5.01
N GLU A 30 16.75 -8.60 4.26
CA GLU A 30 17.50 -8.95 3.05
C GLU A 30 17.44 -7.84 1.99
N ARG A 31 16.25 -7.23 1.81
CA ARG A 31 16.11 -6.07 0.92
C ARG A 31 16.95 -4.87 1.38
N LEU A 32 16.98 -4.60 2.69
CA LEU A 32 17.79 -3.53 3.27
C LEU A 32 19.29 -3.84 3.18
N LYS A 33 19.72 -5.09 3.37
CA LYS A 33 21.11 -5.52 3.20
C LYS A 33 21.56 -5.36 1.76
N TRP A 34 20.72 -5.74 0.80
CA TRP A 34 20.97 -5.47 -0.62
C TRP A 34 21.16 -3.97 -0.86
N ALA A 35 20.22 -3.13 -0.39
CA ALA A 35 20.32 -1.68 -0.62
C ALA A 35 21.57 -1.07 0.03
N LYS A 36 21.96 -1.53 1.22
CA LYS A 36 23.21 -1.12 1.88
C LYS A 36 24.45 -1.57 1.11
N LYS A 37 24.44 -2.77 0.54
CA LYS A 37 25.54 -3.32 -0.26
C LYS A 37 25.73 -2.54 -1.56
N GLU A 38 24.65 -2.18 -2.25
CA GLU A 38 24.70 -1.34 -3.46
C GLU A 38 25.21 0.08 -3.15
N GLY A 39 24.91 0.58 -1.95
CA GLY A 39 25.27 1.94 -1.56
C GLY A 39 24.45 2.99 -2.32
N ALA A 40 24.68 4.27 -2.02
CA ALA A 40 23.90 5.37 -2.59
C ALA A 40 24.02 5.45 -4.13
N ASP A 41 25.24 5.32 -4.65
CA ASP A 41 25.49 5.40 -6.09
C ASP A 41 24.95 4.18 -6.85
N GLY A 42 25.08 2.98 -6.27
CA GLY A 42 24.51 1.75 -6.84
C GLY A 42 22.98 1.79 -6.88
N ILE A 43 22.34 2.24 -5.80
CA ILE A 43 20.88 2.45 -5.78
C ILE A 43 20.45 3.51 -6.78
N LYS A 44 21.19 4.63 -6.90
CA LYS A 44 20.89 5.66 -7.89
C LYS A 44 20.96 5.10 -9.31
N LYS A 45 22.02 4.34 -9.63
CA LYS A 45 22.18 3.68 -10.92
C LYS A 45 21.04 2.70 -11.19
N HIS A 46 20.71 1.83 -10.23
CA HIS A 46 19.60 0.89 -10.32
C HIS A 46 18.27 1.60 -10.59
N ASN A 47 17.98 2.68 -9.86
CA ASN A 47 16.75 3.45 -10.05
C ASN A 47 16.69 4.10 -11.44
N LEU A 48 17.80 4.63 -11.96
CA LEU A 48 17.86 5.20 -13.30
C LEU A 48 17.62 4.14 -14.38
N GLU A 49 18.24 2.97 -14.25
CA GLU A 49 17.98 1.82 -15.14
C GLU A 49 16.51 1.41 -15.10
N TRP A 50 15.88 1.45 -13.92
CA TRP A 50 14.46 1.17 -13.76
C TRP A 50 13.55 2.23 -14.38
N VAL A 51 13.88 3.51 -14.22
CA VAL A 51 13.17 4.61 -14.88
C VAL A 51 13.21 4.45 -16.40
N GLU A 52 14.38 4.14 -16.97
CA GLU A 52 14.49 3.90 -18.42
C GLU A 52 13.68 2.69 -18.87
N LYS A 53 13.63 1.62 -18.08
CA LYS A 53 12.75 0.49 -18.37
C LYS A 53 11.26 0.88 -18.31
N LEU A 54 10.84 1.61 -17.27
CA LEU A 54 9.45 2.00 -17.08
C LEU A 54 8.94 2.94 -18.17
N LYS A 55 9.78 3.87 -18.64
CA LYS A 55 9.47 4.75 -19.79
C LYS A 55 9.13 3.97 -21.07
N ASN A 56 9.74 2.80 -21.23
CA ASN A 56 9.54 1.92 -22.39
C ASN A 56 8.52 0.79 -22.12
N SER A 57 7.89 0.78 -20.94
CA SER A 57 6.89 -0.22 -20.56
C SER A 57 5.47 0.29 -20.82
N PRO A 58 4.48 -0.59 -21.01
CA PRO A 58 3.06 -0.20 -21.02
C PRO A 58 2.68 0.53 -19.73
N ILE A 59 1.70 1.44 -19.82
CA ILE A 59 1.15 2.18 -18.67
C ILE A 59 0.66 1.22 -17.58
N ALA A 60 0.00 0.14 -17.98
CA ALA A 60 -0.39 -0.98 -17.12
C ALA A 60 -0.13 -2.29 -17.87
N LEU A 61 0.61 -3.23 -17.25
CA LEU A 61 1.00 -4.49 -17.86
C LEU A 61 -0.13 -5.54 -17.89
N VAL A 62 -0.95 -5.57 -16.84
CA VAL A 62 -1.99 -6.59 -16.63
C VAL A 62 -3.21 -5.94 -15.95
N PRO A 63 -3.89 -4.98 -16.60
CA PRO A 63 -4.97 -4.21 -15.99
C PRO A 63 -6.13 -5.09 -15.49
N GLU A 64 -6.37 -6.23 -16.11
CA GLU A 64 -7.39 -7.20 -15.72
C GLU A 64 -7.16 -7.81 -14.33
N LYS A 65 -5.89 -8.04 -13.94
CA LYS A 65 -5.55 -8.59 -12.61
C LYS A 65 -5.81 -7.60 -11.48
N ALA A 66 -5.69 -6.31 -11.75
CA ALA A 66 -6.05 -5.30 -10.76
C ALA A 66 -7.53 -5.38 -10.42
N ASN A 67 -8.39 -5.56 -11.44
CA ASN A 67 -9.82 -5.75 -11.23
C ASN A 67 -10.11 -7.05 -10.48
N GLU A 68 -9.49 -8.17 -10.87
CA GLU A 68 -9.67 -9.45 -10.17
C GLU A 68 -9.38 -9.32 -8.67
N GLN A 69 -8.24 -8.72 -8.29
CA GLN A 69 -7.84 -8.52 -6.89
C GLN A 69 -8.77 -7.58 -6.10
N HIS A 70 -9.43 -6.62 -6.76
CA HIS A 70 -10.38 -5.70 -6.11
C HIS A 70 -11.78 -6.29 -5.93
N TYR A 71 -12.16 -7.32 -6.69
CA TYR A 71 -13.49 -7.97 -6.60
C TYR A 71 -13.47 -9.35 -5.90
N GLU A 72 -12.34 -9.76 -5.29
CA GLU A 72 -12.25 -11.07 -4.61
C GLU A 72 -13.07 -11.13 -3.30
N VAL A 73 -13.41 -9.98 -2.71
CA VAL A 73 -14.09 -9.92 -1.41
C VAL A 73 -15.32 -8.98 -1.44
N PRO A 74 -16.41 -9.32 -0.74
CA PRO A 74 -17.64 -8.55 -0.77
C PRO A 74 -17.50 -7.23 0.02
N PRO A 75 -18.30 -6.18 -0.31
CA PRO A 75 -18.23 -4.87 0.35
C PRO A 75 -18.29 -4.92 1.89
N GLU A 76 -19.06 -5.85 2.45
CA GLU A 76 -19.21 -6.05 3.89
C GLU A 76 -17.91 -6.41 4.61
N PHE A 77 -16.94 -6.98 3.90
CA PHE A 77 -15.60 -7.21 4.43
C PHE A 77 -14.89 -5.88 4.75
N PHE A 78 -15.00 -4.91 3.85
CA PHE A 78 -14.35 -3.61 4.01
C PHE A 78 -15.01 -2.77 5.11
N VAL A 79 -16.33 -2.80 5.20
CA VAL A 79 -17.08 -2.15 6.31
C VAL A 79 -16.63 -2.68 7.68
N LYS A 80 -16.19 -3.94 7.77
CA LYS A 80 -15.69 -4.52 9.02
C LYS A 80 -14.19 -4.29 9.27
N SER A 81 -13.44 -3.91 8.24
CA SER A 81 -11.97 -3.89 8.27
C SER A 81 -11.37 -2.49 8.17
N LEU A 82 -12.13 -1.53 7.67
CA LEU A 82 -11.74 -0.13 7.47
C LEU A 82 -12.50 0.78 8.43
N GLY A 83 -12.12 2.05 8.50
CA GLY A 83 -12.85 3.06 9.24
C GLY A 83 -14.11 3.53 8.51
N GLU A 84 -14.81 4.49 9.10
CA GLU A 84 -16.09 5.01 8.63
C GLU A 84 -16.04 5.59 7.20
N ASN A 85 -14.88 6.09 6.76
CA ASN A 85 -14.71 6.62 5.40
C ASN A 85 -14.35 5.55 4.38
N LEU A 86 -14.23 4.28 4.80
CA LEU A 86 -13.79 3.15 3.99
C LEU A 86 -12.46 3.44 3.26
N LYS A 87 -11.57 4.18 3.91
CA LYS A 87 -10.31 4.63 3.30
C LYS A 87 -9.35 3.47 3.15
N TYR A 88 -9.29 2.89 1.96
CA TYR A 88 -8.38 1.77 1.67
C TYR A 88 -6.97 2.23 1.28
N SER A 89 -6.38 3.10 2.11
CA SER A 89 -5.01 3.61 1.99
C SER A 89 -4.52 4.10 3.36
N CYS A 90 -3.24 4.45 3.49
CA CYS A 90 -2.60 4.81 4.78
C CYS A 90 -3.39 5.88 5.58
N GLY A 91 -3.54 5.70 6.89
CA GLY A 91 -4.04 6.68 7.87
C GLY A 91 -2.92 7.55 8.49
N TYR A 92 -3.27 8.68 9.12
CA TYR A 92 -2.33 9.64 9.72
C TYR A 92 -2.46 9.58 11.23
N TRP A 93 -1.40 9.11 11.87
CA TRP A 93 -1.39 8.89 13.32
C TRP A 93 -0.61 9.96 14.08
N GLU A 94 0.36 10.63 13.44
CA GLU A 94 1.24 11.61 14.10
C GLU A 94 0.51 12.86 14.59
N SER A 95 -0.69 13.15 14.08
CA SER A 95 -1.57 14.21 14.58
C SER A 95 -2.31 13.84 15.87
N GLY A 96 -1.99 12.69 16.48
CA GLY A 96 -2.61 12.24 17.72
C GLY A 96 -3.94 11.51 17.53
N ALA A 97 -4.18 10.90 16.37
CA ALA A 97 -5.33 10.02 16.18
C ALA A 97 -5.34 8.91 17.23
N GLN A 98 -6.50 8.70 17.86
CA GLN A 98 -6.71 7.68 18.89
C GLN A 98 -7.32 6.39 18.34
N ASN A 99 -7.89 6.45 17.14
CA ASN A 99 -8.57 5.35 16.47
C ASN A 99 -8.38 5.44 14.94
N LEU A 100 -8.87 4.41 14.25
CA LEU A 100 -8.75 4.30 12.79
C LEU A 100 -9.48 5.45 12.08
N ASP A 101 -10.70 5.76 12.49
CA ASP A 101 -11.56 6.79 11.87
C ASP A 101 -10.90 8.17 11.91
N GLU A 102 -10.37 8.56 13.08
CA GLU A 102 -9.59 9.79 13.23
C GLU A 102 -8.35 9.78 12.33
N SER A 103 -7.66 8.65 12.19
CA SER A 103 -6.48 8.55 11.33
C SER A 103 -6.84 8.72 9.85
N GLU A 104 -8.02 8.28 9.43
CA GLU A 104 -8.51 8.47 8.06
C GLU A 104 -8.79 9.95 7.80
N ILE A 105 -9.57 10.60 8.67
CA ILE A 105 -9.91 12.03 8.58
C ILE A 105 -8.64 12.89 8.54
N HIS A 106 -7.69 12.64 9.43
CA HIS A 106 -6.44 13.39 9.47
C HIS A 106 -5.61 13.28 8.18
N MET A 107 -5.64 12.12 7.48
CA MET A 107 -5.00 12.02 6.16
C MET A 107 -5.75 12.79 5.10
N LEU A 108 -7.09 12.69 5.09
CA LEU A 108 -7.93 13.37 4.11
C LEU A 108 -7.72 14.89 4.23
N ASP A 109 -7.75 15.44 5.44
CA ASP A 109 -7.40 16.84 5.72
C ASP A 109 -6.01 17.21 5.22
N MET A 110 -5.03 16.32 5.38
CA MET A 110 -3.68 16.55 4.87
C MET A 110 -3.65 16.58 3.34
N TYR A 111 -4.45 15.76 2.66
CA TYR A 111 -4.60 15.81 1.20
C TYR A 111 -5.19 17.14 0.76
N LEU A 112 -6.29 17.58 1.36
CA LEU A 112 -6.93 18.87 1.06
C LEU A 112 -5.95 20.03 1.21
N LYS A 113 -5.16 20.04 2.30
CA LYS A 113 -4.15 21.07 2.57
C LYS A 113 -3.01 21.05 1.55
N ARG A 114 -2.46 19.88 1.24
CA ARG A 114 -1.29 19.74 0.34
C ARG A 114 -1.65 19.92 -1.13
N ALA A 115 -2.89 19.57 -1.51
CA ALA A 115 -3.42 19.81 -2.84
C ALA A 115 -4.00 21.22 -3.01
N GLU A 116 -3.98 22.03 -1.93
CA GLU A 116 -4.46 23.42 -1.91
C GLU A 116 -5.89 23.58 -2.42
N PHE A 117 -6.78 22.66 -2.03
CA PHE A 117 -8.17 22.69 -2.45
C PHE A 117 -8.88 23.95 -1.96
N LYS A 118 -9.75 24.49 -2.82
CA LYS A 118 -10.56 25.68 -2.55
C LYS A 118 -11.98 25.41 -3.00
N ASP A 119 -12.90 26.09 -2.35
CA ASP A 119 -14.31 26.05 -2.73
C ASP A 119 -14.50 26.49 -4.19
N GLY A 120 -15.42 25.81 -4.90
CA GLY A 120 -15.71 26.04 -6.31
C GLY A 120 -14.76 25.35 -7.31
N MET A 121 -13.84 24.49 -6.88
CA MET A 121 -13.01 23.68 -7.78
C MET A 121 -13.73 22.41 -8.26
N ASP A 122 -13.52 22.05 -9.53
CA ASP A 122 -13.85 20.72 -10.06
C ASP A 122 -12.72 19.74 -9.76
N ILE A 123 -13.04 18.60 -9.15
CA ILE A 123 -12.06 17.61 -8.67
C ILE A 123 -12.23 16.28 -9.42
N LEU A 124 -11.11 15.70 -9.86
CA LEU A 124 -11.05 14.34 -10.41
C LEU A 124 -10.20 13.46 -9.50
N GLU A 125 -10.82 12.47 -8.87
CA GLU A 125 -10.13 11.45 -8.06
C GLU A 125 -9.89 10.18 -8.88
N LEU A 126 -8.64 9.96 -9.31
CA LEU A 126 -8.25 8.78 -10.07
C LEU A 126 -8.00 7.59 -9.14
N GLY A 127 -8.79 6.52 -9.29
CA GLY A 127 -8.70 5.36 -8.41
C GLY A 127 -9.30 5.63 -7.02
N CYS A 128 -10.49 6.23 -6.99
CA CYS A 128 -11.18 6.67 -5.77
C CYS A 128 -11.56 5.55 -4.79
N GLY A 129 -11.45 4.28 -5.19
CA GLY A 129 -11.81 3.14 -4.35
C GLY A 129 -13.25 3.22 -3.88
N TRP A 130 -13.45 3.41 -2.58
CA TRP A 130 -14.76 3.58 -1.94
C TRP A 130 -15.25 5.03 -1.89
N GLY A 131 -14.53 5.96 -2.50
CA GLY A 131 -14.87 7.39 -2.50
C GLY A 131 -14.52 8.09 -1.19
N SER A 132 -13.47 7.66 -0.49
CA SER A 132 -13.15 8.21 0.85
C SER A 132 -12.83 9.71 0.88
N LEU A 133 -12.48 10.30 -0.27
CA LEU A 133 -12.22 11.74 -0.41
C LEU A 133 -13.35 12.48 -1.14
N THR A 134 -14.31 11.75 -1.72
CA THR A 134 -15.39 12.28 -2.57
C THR A 134 -16.66 12.51 -1.76
#